data_AF-A0A842UCD0-F1
#
_entry.id   AF-A0A842UCD0-F1
#
_cell.length_a   1.000
_cell.length_b   1.000
_cell.length_c   1.000
_cell.angle_alpha   90.00
_cell.angle_beta   90.00
_cell.angle_gamma   90.00
#
_symmetry.space_group_name_H-M   'P 1'
#
loop_
_entity.id
_entity.type
_entity.pdbx_description
1 polymer ?
#
loop_
_entity_poly.entity_id
_entity_poly.type
_entity_poly.pdbx_seq_one_letter_code
_entity_poly.pdbx_strand_id
1 'polypeptide(L)'
;MNKAKGISGLVLLPARPYEWELKGRHTLEVPIRGKVSDLLKDKQLASGVKIAGEDNFTIYEDNVFLLWELVRVLFAQAKYPSLEEDECFNVVALETTEDTVLVHGEVIKAVLE
;
A
#
# COMPACT_ATOMS: atom_id res chain seq x y z
N MET A 1 0.77 -17.64 -20.38
CA MET A 1 -0.13 -18.08 -19.29
C MET A 1 0.11 -17.16 -18.11
N ASN A 2 -0.77 -16.18 -17.89
CA ASN A 2 -0.58 -15.15 -16.87
C ASN A 2 -1.27 -15.58 -15.58
N LYS A 3 -0.59 -16.40 -14.76
CA LYS A 3 -1.09 -16.78 -13.44
C LYS A 3 -0.28 -16.07 -12.37
N ALA A 4 -0.92 -15.16 -11.62
CA ALA A 4 -0.39 -14.60 -10.39
C ALA A 4 -0.92 -15.40 -9.19
N LYS A 5 -0.05 -15.64 -8.20
CA LYS A 5 -0.43 -16.15 -6.87
C LYS A 5 -0.39 -14.96 -5.91
N GLY A 6 -1.43 -14.74 -5.11
CA GLY A 6 -1.47 -13.64 -4.16
C GLY A 6 -2.31 -13.97 -2.92
N ILE A 7 -1.97 -13.35 -1.79
CA ILE A 7 -2.75 -13.31 -0.55
C ILE A 7 -3.41 -11.93 -0.51
N SER A 8 -4.73 -11.87 -0.29
CA SER A 8 -5.45 -10.60 -0.11
C SER A 8 -5.01 -9.98 1.22
N GLY A 9 -4.27 -8.88 1.12
CA GLY A 9 -3.76 -8.14 2.26
C GLY A 9 -4.38 -6.76 2.31
N LEU A 10 -5.22 -6.55 3.32
CA LEU A 10 -5.83 -5.30 3.76
C LEU A 10 -6.99 -4.79 2.88
N VAL A 11 -8.20 -5.10 3.32
CA VAL A 11 -9.40 -4.35 2.96
C VAL A 11 -9.84 -3.57 4.20
N LEU A 12 -9.56 -2.27 4.27
CA LEU A 12 -10.18 -1.41 5.27
C LEU A 12 -11.55 -1.00 4.74
N LEU A 13 -12.53 -1.87 5.00
CA LEU A 13 -13.92 -1.60 4.65
C LEU A 13 -14.56 -0.70 5.72
N PRO A 14 -15.39 0.27 5.32
CA PRO A 14 -16.37 0.86 6.23
C PRO A 14 -17.20 -0.26 6.87
N ALA A 15 -17.52 -0.16 8.17
CA ALA A 15 -18.32 -1.15 8.89
C ALA A 15 -19.84 -1.08 8.57
N ARG A 16 -20.23 -0.69 7.34
CA ARG A 16 -21.61 -0.48 6.88
C ARG A 16 -21.78 -0.90 5.42
N PRO A 17 -22.99 -1.14 4.90
CA PRO A 17 -23.22 -1.40 3.46
C PRO A 17 -22.85 -0.18 2.60
N TYR A 18 -22.34 -0.41 1.39
CA TYR A 18 -22.00 0.62 0.40
C TYR A 18 -22.01 0.02 -1.01
N GLU A 19 -22.26 0.86 -2.01
CA GLU A 19 -22.04 0.57 -3.42
C GLU A 19 -20.83 1.34 -3.94
N TRP A 20 -20.09 0.73 -4.87
CA TRP A 20 -18.78 1.17 -5.30
C TRP A 20 -18.63 1.19 -6.82
N GLU A 21 -17.98 2.23 -7.33
CA GLU A 21 -17.53 2.32 -8.72
C GLU A 21 -16.00 2.21 -8.78
N LEU A 22 -15.49 1.37 -9.70
CA LEU A 22 -14.06 1.18 -9.95
C LEU A 22 -13.54 2.28 -10.88
N LYS A 23 -12.61 3.11 -10.40
CA LYS A 23 -12.05 4.24 -11.14
C LYS A 23 -10.75 3.95 -11.89
N GLY A 24 -10.20 2.75 -11.74
CA GLY A 24 -9.09 2.27 -12.55
C GLY A 24 -7.91 1.70 -11.77
N ARG A 25 -7.08 0.95 -12.50
CA ARG A 25 -6.02 0.11 -11.95
C ARG A 25 -4.71 0.88 -11.79
N HIS A 26 -4.13 0.80 -10.60
CA HIS A 26 -2.79 1.32 -10.31
C HIS A 26 -1.86 0.20 -9.86
N THR A 27 -0.57 0.37 -10.16
CA THR A 27 0.51 -0.49 -9.66
C THR A 27 1.50 0.38 -8.90
N LEU A 28 1.74 0.06 -7.64
CA LEU A 28 2.71 0.75 -6.80
C LEU A 28 3.92 -0.16 -6.58
N GLU A 29 5.12 0.36 -6.81
CA GLU A 29 6.35 -0.38 -6.59
C GLU A 29 6.94 -0.05 -5.22
N VAL A 30 7.21 -1.08 -4.41
CA VAL A 30 7.68 -0.95 -3.05
C VAL A 30 8.91 -1.84 -2.85
N PRO A 31 10.02 -1.35 -2.26
CA PRO A 31 11.17 -2.20 -1.95
C PRO A 31 10.80 -3.26 -0.90
N ILE A 32 11.35 -4.47 -1.01
CA ILE A 32 11.10 -5.55 -0.05
C ILE A 32 11.72 -5.26 1.32
N ARG A 33 12.84 -4.53 1.38
CA ARG A 33 13.56 -4.20 2.61
C ARG A 33 14.27 -2.86 2.48
N GLY A 34 14.60 -2.25 3.62
CA GLY A 34 15.33 -0.99 3.65
C GLY A 34 15.09 -0.24 4.95
N LYS A 35 15.18 1.10 4.88
CA LYS A 35 14.87 1.98 6.01
C LYS A 35 13.71 2.90 5.68
N VAL A 36 12.82 3.10 6.65
CA VAL A 36 11.68 4.02 6.51
C VAL A 36 12.16 5.46 6.33
N SER A 37 13.22 5.84 7.04
CA SER A 37 13.86 7.16 6.91
C SER A 37 14.30 7.51 5.48
N ASP A 38 14.79 6.52 4.72
CA ASP A 38 15.22 6.70 3.32
C ASP A 38 14.03 6.96 2.36
N LEU A 39 12.81 6.68 2.80
CA LEU A 39 11.61 6.76 1.99
C LEU A 39 10.80 8.04 2.23
N LEU A 40 11.08 8.74 3.33
CA LEU A 40 10.43 10.00 3.68
C LEU A 40 11.04 11.15 2.88
N LYS A 41 10.20 12.09 2.42
CA LYS A 41 10.68 13.33 1.80
C LYS A 41 11.32 14.25 2.86
N ASP A 42 12.28 15.08 2.46
CA ASP A 42 12.97 16.03 3.35
C ASP A 42 12.02 16.88 4.22
N LYS A 43 10.91 17.33 3.65
CA LYS A 43 9.88 18.09 4.37
C LYS A 43 9.21 17.28 5.48
N GLN A 44 8.97 15.98 5.26
CA GLN A 44 8.35 15.09 6.24
C GLN A 44 9.32 14.82 7.41
N LEU A 45 10.60 14.58 7.08
CA LEU A 45 11.68 14.46 8.06
C LEU A 45 11.81 15.75 8.89
N ALA A 46 11.82 16.92 8.25
CA ALA A 46 11.90 18.23 8.92
C ALA A 46 10.69 18.52 9.83
N SER A 47 9.49 18.05 9.47
CA SER A 47 8.30 18.15 10.33
C SER A 47 8.24 17.14 11.47
N GLY A 48 9.24 16.25 11.59
CA GLY A 48 9.30 15.25 12.64
C GLY A 48 8.26 14.14 12.53
N VAL A 49 7.78 13.84 11.31
CA VAL A 49 6.86 12.72 11.07
C VAL A 49 7.56 11.43 11.50
N LYS A 50 7.00 10.76 12.51
CA LYS A 50 7.45 9.44 12.97
C LYS A 50 6.41 8.40 12.58
N ILE A 51 6.78 7.47 11.71
CA ILE A 51 5.97 6.29 11.42
C ILE A 51 6.28 5.26 12.49
N ALA A 52 5.27 4.83 13.25
CA ALA A 52 5.43 3.89 14.35
C ALA A 52 6.11 2.59 13.90
N GLY A 53 7.05 2.05 14.70
CA GLY A 53 7.82 0.84 14.43
C GLY A 53 9.32 1.11 14.27
N GLU A 54 10.11 0.07 13.97
CA GLU A 54 11.56 0.18 13.75
C GLU A 54 11.88 0.89 12.42
N ASP A 55 13.03 1.54 12.33
CA ASP A 55 13.44 2.22 11.09
C ASP A 55 13.76 1.22 9.97
N ASN A 56 14.39 0.09 10.30
CA ASN A 56 14.56 -1.00 9.34
C ASN A 56 13.22 -1.69 9.10
N PHE A 57 12.95 -2.08 7.86
CA PHE A 57 11.78 -2.87 7.51
C PHE A 57 12.14 -4.02 6.57
N THR A 58 11.32 -5.07 6.63
CA THR A 58 11.27 -6.16 5.66
C THR A 58 9.79 -6.48 5.43
N ILE A 59 9.35 -6.53 4.17
CA ILE A 59 7.95 -6.74 3.78
C ILE A 59 7.70 -8.22 3.44
N TYR A 60 8.70 -8.88 2.87
CA TYR A 60 8.62 -10.28 2.47
C TYR A 60 9.92 -10.99 2.79
N GLU A 61 9.85 -12.00 3.65
CA GLU A 61 10.98 -12.83 4.09
C GLU A 61 10.49 -14.23 4.43
N ASP A 62 11.28 -15.26 4.13
CA ASP A 62 10.97 -16.65 4.45
C ASP A 62 9.59 -17.14 3.98
N ASN A 63 9.15 -16.66 2.80
CA ASN A 63 7.82 -16.90 2.23
C ASN A 63 6.65 -16.32 3.04
N VAL A 64 6.92 -15.42 3.98
CA VAL A 64 5.93 -14.72 4.79
C VAL A 64 5.83 -13.27 4.38
N PHE A 65 4.60 -12.80 4.18
CA PHE A 65 4.29 -11.39 3.94
C PHE A 65 3.95 -10.68 5.26
N LEU A 66 4.68 -9.62 5.56
CA LEU A 66 4.45 -8.74 6.69
C LEU A 66 3.60 -7.55 6.24
N LEU A 67 2.28 -7.75 6.20
CA LEU A 67 1.32 -6.75 5.69
C LEU A 67 1.37 -5.42 6.45
N TRP A 68 1.64 -5.45 7.75
CA TRP A 68 1.84 -4.24 8.56
C TRP A 68 3.02 -3.40 8.05
N GLU A 69 4.14 -4.04 7.69
CA GLU A 69 5.31 -3.35 7.14
C GLU A 69 5.02 -2.79 5.75
N LEU A 70 4.28 -3.51 4.91
CA LEU A 70 3.84 -3.00 3.61
C LEU A 70 3.07 -1.67 3.75
N VAL A 71 2.12 -1.61 4.68
CA VAL A 71 1.33 -0.39 4.93
C VAL A 71 2.22 0.75 5.40
N ARG A 72 3.14 0.49 6.33
CA ARG A 72 4.11 1.50 6.82
C ARG A 72 4.93 2.08 5.68
N VAL A 73 5.45 1.23 4.80
CA VAL A 73 6.31 1.62 3.68
C VAL A 73 5.52 2.41 2.63
N LEU A 74 4.29 1.99 2.32
CA LEU A 74 3.40 2.73 1.42
C LEU A 74 3.10 4.15 1.93
N PHE A 75 2.86 4.30 3.24
CA PHE A 75 2.71 5.61 3.88
C PHE A 75 3.99 6.44 3.81
N ALA A 76 5.15 5.83 4.08
CA ALA A 76 6.45 6.52 4.03
C ALA A 76 6.73 7.11 2.64
N GLN A 77 6.52 6.33 1.59
CA GLN A 77 6.78 6.76 0.22
C GLN A 77 5.76 7.77 -0.33
N ALA A 78 4.60 7.91 0.33
CA ALA A 78 3.46 8.69 -0.18
C ALA A 78 3.12 8.36 -1.65
N LYS A 79 3.21 7.07 -2.02
CA LYS A 79 2.99 6.57 -3.39
C LYS A 79 1.53 6.26 -3.72
N TYR A 80 0.61 6.50 -2.79
CA TYR A 80 -0.81 6.34 -3.09
C TYR A 80 -1.21 7.21 -4.29
N PRO A 81 -2.11 6.71 -5.17
CA PRO A 81 -2.69 7.57 -6.19
C PRO A 81 -3.33 8.80 -5.52
N SER A 82 -3.43 9.90 -6.26
CA SER A 82 -4.20 11.06 -5.78
C SER A 82 -5.66 10.63 -5.57
N LEU A 83 -6.15 10.75 -4.34
CA LEU A 83 -7.51 10.38 -3.95
C LEU A 83 -8.36 11.64 -3.69
N GLU A 84 -9.59 11.63 -4.18
CA GLU A 84 -10.67 12.55 -3.74
C GLU A 84 -11.14 12.20 -2.32
N GLU A 85 -11.89 13.10 -1.67
CA GLU A 85 -12.39 12.91 -0.30
C GLU A 85 -13.29 11.66 -0.13
N ASP A 86 -13.95 11.25 -1.22
CA ASP A 86 -14.83 10.08 -1.27
C ASP A 86 -14.19 8.85 -1.94
N GLU A 87 -12.86 8.84 -2.09
CA GLU A 87 -12.12 7.74 -2.69
C GLU A 87 -11.25 6.97 -1.70
N CYS A 88 -11.03 5.68 -2.00
CA CYS A 88 -10.03 4.85 -1.33
C CYS A 88 -9.23 4.02 -2.35
N PHE A 89 -8.00 3.65 -1.99
CA PHE A 89 -7.19 2.72 -2.76
C PHE A 89 -7.34 1.30 -2.20
N ASN A 90 -7.90 0.39 -3.00
CA ASN A 90 -8.13 -1.00 -2.62
C ASN A 90 -7.05 -1.91 -3.23
N VAL A 91 -6.30 -2.61 -2.39
CA VAL A 91 -5.29 -3.57 -2.83
C VAL A 91 -5.98 -4.86 -3.29
N VAL A 92 -5.71 -5.26 -4.53
CA VAL A 92 -6.30 -6.44 -5.17
C VAL A 92 -5.31 -7.60 -5.21
N ALA A 93 -4.04 -7.32 -5.51
CA ALA A 93 -3.00 -8.35 -5.59
C ALA A 93 -1.63 -7.79 -5.21
N LEU A 94 -0.78 -8.70 -4.71
CA LEU A 94 0.63 -8.45 -4.44
C LEU A 94 1.45 -9.40 -5.32
N GLU A 95 2.44 -8.87 -6.00
CA GLU A 95 3.44 -9.64 -6.76
C GLU A 95 4.82 -9.34 -6.18
N THR A 96 5.65 -10.37 -5.98
CA THR A 96 7.03 -10.21 -5.53
C THR A 96 8.00 -10.43 -6.67
N THR A 97 8.99 -9.56 -6.75
CA THR A 97 10.22 -9.75 -7.51
C THR A 97 11.39 -10.01 -6.55
N GLU A 98 12.63 -9.96 -7.03
CA GLU A 98 13.83 -10.17 -6.20
C GLU A 98 14.02 -9.07 -5.14
N ASP A 99 13.72 -7.81 -5.50
CA ASP A 99 13.96 -6.64 -4.63
C ASP A 99 12.69 -5.81 -4.34
N THR A 100 11.59 -6.07 -5.05
CA THR A 100 10.37 -5.25 -4.94
C THR A 100 9.10 -6.08 -4.76
N VAL A 101 8.13 -5.48 -4.09
CA VAL A 101 6.73 -5.87 -4.07
C VAL A 101 5.97 -4.91 -4.98
N LEU A 102 5.29 -5.44 -5.99
CA LEU A 102 4.31 -4.72 -6.79
C LEU A 102 2.94 -4.84 -6.12
N VAL A 103 2.36 -3.70 -5.76
CA VAL A 103 1.03 -3.61 -5.16
C VAL A 103 0.05 -3.20 -6.25
N HIS A 104 -0.78 -4.13 -6.69
CA HIS A 104 -1.85 -3.87 -7.64
C HIS A 104 -3.12 -3.52 -6.87
N GLY A 105 -3.73 -2.40 -7.24
CA GLY A 105 -4.99 -1.99 -6.65
C GLY A 105 -5.83 -1.16 -7.59
N GLU A 106 -7.02 -0.82 -7.12
CA GLU A 106 -7.98 0.01 -7.84
C GLU A 106 -8.36 1.19 -6.94
N VAL A 107 -8.54 2.37 -7.51
CA VAL A 107 -9.23 3.45 -6.80
C VAL A 107 -10.72 3.16 -6.83
N ILE A 108 -11.35 3.24 -5.67
CA ILE A 108 -12.77 3.01 -5.48
C ILE A 108 -13.40 4.30 -5.00
N LYS A 109 -14.52 4.71 -5.62
CA LYS A 109 -15.32 5.86 -5.18
C LYS A 109 -16.53 5.39 -4.37
N ALA A 110 -16.81 6.05 -3.26
CA ALA A 110 -18.06 5.86 -2.53
C ALA A 110 -19.24 6.46 -3.31
N VAL A 111 -20.30 5.68 -3.48
CA VAL A 111 -21.60 6.19 -3.95
C VAL A 111 -22.49 6.34 -2.72
N LEU A 112 -22.88 7.58 -2.43
CA LEU A 112 -23.84 7.90 -1.36
C LEU A 112 -25.22 8.08 -2.01
N GLU A 113 -26.22 7.37 -1.50
CA GLU A 113 -27.64 7.74 -1.71
C GLU A 113 -28.02 8.97 -0.89
#